data_AF-A0A7C3EWS4-F1
#
_entry.id   AF-A0A7C3EWS4-F1
#
_cell.length_a   1.000
_cell.length_b   1.000
_cell.length_c   1.000
_cell.angle_alpha   90.00
_cell.angle_beta   90.00
_cell.angle_gamma   90.00
#
_symmetry.space_group_name_H-M   'P 1'
#
loop_
_entity.id
_entity.type
_entity.pdbx_description
1 polymer ?
#
loop_
_entity_poly.entity_id
_entity_poly.type
_entity_poly.pdbx_seq_one_letter_code
_entity_poly.pdbx_strand_id
1 'polypeptide(L)'
;MSRQECPKCHAALPRKGQFCLDCGFDLYAAGLHHRPIPWFHILVIPLVLAGAAALLIVGPGKGDPAPEVQVVVEQTRDLLRLLAEKDYAGAVERYFRANTARFAAAEEKLRDIARGEGAQGLKNAQSHGFRNLDETLAYVRKHGTKHPDYVARLLYSIVSRPEPNPWLSPRRAELFFAWYLEQSFGGADLASAQITAQDARWEDGLMTVSVRYPEPPKLVPGAADPSVLRWRLVGGSWGGCGTQRAVLDFGTDDHLAEFLDLLTRLPAD
;
A
#
# COMPACT_ATOMS: atom_id res chain seq x y z
N MET A 1 3.78 19.47 79.24
CA MET A 1 3.37 18.41 78.29
C MET A 1 3.52 17.08 79.02
N SER A 2 2.41 16.44 79.38
CA SER A 2 2.43 15.10 80.01
C SER A 2 3.05 14.10 79.04
N ARG A 3 4.05 13.33 79.48
CA ARG A 3 4.56 12.18 78.72
C ARG A 3 3.43 11.16 78.64
N GLN A 4 3.04 10.76 77.43
CA GLN A 4 2.14 9.63 77.26
C GLN A 4 2.96 8.36 77.48
N GLU A 5 2.59 7.58 78.50
CA GLU A 5 3.20 6.30 78.82
C GLU A 5 2.35 5.16 78.23
N CYS A 6 2.99 4.04 77.93
CA CYS A 6 2.29 2.86 77.46
C CYS A 6 1.37 2.31 78.55
N PRO A 7 0.07 2.05 78.28
CA PRO A 7 -0.83 1.53 79.30
C PRO A 7 -0.50 0.10 79.74
N LYS A 8 0.34 -0.62 78.99
CA LYS A 8 0.70 -2.02 79.28
C LYS A 8 2.01 -2.18 80.04
N CYS A 9 3.03 -1.39 79.72
CA CYS A 9 4.37 -1.51 80.32
C CYS A 9 4.88 -0.23 80.98
N HIS A 10 4.10 0.86 80.95
CA HIS A 10 4.45 2.18 81.49
C HIS A 10 5.71 2.82 80.90
N ALA A 11 6.27 2.25 79.83
CA ALA A 11 7.39 2.86 79.12
C ALA A 11 6.96 4.13 78.36
N ALA A 12 7.90 5.06 78.16
CA ALA A 12 7.64 6.30 77.44
C ALA A 12 7.31 6.01 75.97
N LEU A 13 6.18 6.52 75.47
CA LEU A 13 5.77 6.28 74.09
C LEU A 13 6.59 7.13 73.09
N PRO A 14 7.00 6.56 71.95
CA PRO A 14 7.61 7.34 70.88
C PRO A 14 6.58 8.31 70.27
N ARG A 15 7.05 9.43 69.71
CA ARG A 15 6.17 10.43 69.06
C ARG A 15 5.43 9.87 67.83
N LYS A 16 5.94 8.80 67.21
CA LYS A 16 5.40 8.15 66.02
C LYS A 16 5.68 6.66 66.09
N GLY A 17 4.75 5.83 65.63
CA GLY A 17 4.91 4.38 65.55
C GLY A 17 3.61 3.64 65.85
N GLN A 18 3.41 2.48 65.23
CA GLN A 18 2.23 1.64 65.49
C GLN A 18 2.34 0.88 66.81
N PHE A 19 3.55 0.49 67.20
CA PHE A 19 3.77 -0.43 68.32
C PHE A 19 4.63 0.23 69.41
N CYS A 20 4.36 -0.12 70.66
CA CYS A 20 5.28 0.18 71.77
C CYS A 20 6.59 -0.60 71.56
N LEU A 21 7.73 0.10 71.62
CA LEU A 21 9.04 -0.49 71.35
C LEU A 21 9.48 -1.53 72.40
N ASP A 22 8.96 -1.41 73.63
CA ASP A 22 9.36 -2.31 74.73
C ASP A 22 8.48 -3.56 74.84
N CYS A 23 7.18 -3.45 74.58
CA CYS A 23 6.23 -4.54 74.82
C CYS A 23 5.41 -4.97 73.60
N GLY A 24 5.59 -4.33 72.44
CA GLY A 24 4.90 -4.67 71.19
C GLY A 24 3.40 -4.33 71.17
N PHE A 25 2.89 -3.57 72.14
CA PHE A 25 1.47 -3.21 72.21
C PHE A 25 1.06 -2.30 71.04
N ASP A 26 -0.05 -2.62 70.36
CA ASP A 26 -0.57 -1.82 69.23
C ASP A 26 -1.24 -0.53 69.73
N LEU A 27 -0.57 0.60 69.50
CA LEU A 27 -0.97 1.95 69.92
C LEU A 27 -2.09 2.52 69.04
N TYR A 28 -2.26 2.04 67.81
CA TYR A 28 -3.37 2.44 66.94
C TYR A 28 -4.68 1.78 67.39
N ALA A 29 -4.64 0.49 67.72
CA ALA A 29 -5.81 -0.24 68.21
C ALA A 29 -6.35 0.34 69.54
N ALA A 30 -5.46 0.85 70.40
CA ALA A 30 -5.82 1.50 71.66
C ALA A 30 -6.22 2.99 71.51
N GLY A 31 -6.22 3.54 70.31
CA GLY A 31 -6.57 4.95 70.06
C GLY A 31 -5.56 5.98 70.58
N LEU A 32 -4.35 5.54 70.95
CA LEU A 32 -3.29 6.42 71.48
C LEU A 32 -2.58 7.19 70.35
N HIS A 33 -2.61 6.67 69.13
CA HIS A 33 -2.16 7.36 67.93
C HIS A 33 -3.25 7.33 66.85
N HIS A 34 -3.26 8.36 65.99
CA HIS A 34 -4.12 8.41 64.81
C HIS A 34 -3.38 7.90 63.58
N ARG A 35 -3.99 6.98 62.83
CA ARG A 35 -3.43 6.55 61.55
C ARG A 35 -3.27 7.77 60.64
N PRO A 36 -2.13 7.95 59.96
CA PRO A 36 -1.99 9.02 58.98
C PRO A 36 -3.07 8.82 57.90
N ILE A 37 -3.94 9.81 57.75
CA ILE A 37 -4.95 9.83 56.68
C ILE A 37 -4.18 9.77 55.35
N PRO A 38 -4.44 8.80 54.46
CA PRO A 38 -3.69 8.64 53.23
C PRO A 38 -4.19 9.64 52.17
N TRP A 39 -3.97 10.93 52.43
CA TRP A 39 -4.35 12.04 51.55
C TRP A 39 -3.81 11.88 50.12
N PHE A 40 -2.71 11.15 49.95
CA PHE A 40 -2.14 10.81 48.66
C PHE A 40 -3.11 10.00 47.77
N HIS A 41 -3.88 9.06 48.33
CA HIS A 41 -4.87 8.30 47.54
C HIS A 41 -6.07 9.17 47.12
N ILE A 42 -6.42 10.18 47.92
CA ILE A 42 -7.52 11.10 47.61
C ILE A 42 -7.15 12.03 46.45
N LEU A 43 -5.87 12.40 46.29
CA LEU A 43 -5.43 13.28 45.20
C LEU A 43 -5.03 12.53 43.92
N VAL A 44 -4.38 11.38 44.05
CA VAL A 44 -3.82 10.66 42.87
C VAL A 44 -4.89 9.96 42.05
N ILE A 45 -5.89 9.35 42.71
CA ILE A 45 -6.96 8.61 42.01
C ILE A 45 -7.77 9.52 41.06
N PRO A 46 -8.30 10.68 41.49
CA PRO A 46 -9.02 11.56 40.58
C PRO A 46 -8.13 12.17 39.49
N LEU A 47 -6.83 12.38 39.77
CA LEU A 47 -5.89 12.90 38.76
C LEU A 47 -5.63 11.87 37.65
N VAL A 48 -5.45 10.59 38.01
CA VAL A 48 -5.28 9.48 37.06
C VAL A 48 -6.57 9.26 36.25
N LEU A 49 -7.73 9.30 36.91
CA LEU A 49 -9.03 9.18 36.23
C LEU A 49 -9.30 10.35 35.27
N ALA A 50 -8.97 11.58 35.68
CA ALA A 50 -9.08 12.76 34.83
C ALA A 50 -8.10 12.69 33.64
N GLY A 51 -6.87 12.23 33.85
CA GLY A 51 -5.90 12.02 32.78
C GLY A 51 -6.33 10.94 31.77
N ALA A 52 -6.88 9.83 32.25
CA ALA A 52 -7.43 8.76 31.40
C ALA A 52 -8.66 9.24 30.63
N ALA A 53 -9.57 9.99 31.26
CA ALA A 53 -10.73 10.58 30.60
C ALA A 53 -10.33 11.63 29.55
N ALA A 54 -9.33 12.46 29.81
CA ALA A 54 -8.82 13.43 28.85
C ALA A 54 -8.22 12.76 27.60
N LEU A 55 -7.48 11.65 27.76
CA LEU A 55 -6.97 10.85 26.64
C LEU A 55 -8.08 10.21 25.80
N LEU A 56 -9.18 9.79 26.43
CA LEU A 56 -10.34 9.23 25.73
C LEU A 56 -11.20 10.28 25.03
N ILE A 57 -11.29 11.50 25.58
CA ILE A 57 -12.07 12.60 25.00
C ILE A 57 -11.31 13.27 23.84
N VAL A 58 -9.99 13.44 23.97
CA VAL A 58 -9.18 14.10 22.94
C VAL A 58 -8.83 13.13 21.80
N GLY A 59 -8.82 11.82 22.07
CA GLY A 59 -8.33 10.81 21.13
C GLY A 59 -6.86 11.04 20.75
N PRO A 60 -6.17 10.07 20.13
CA PRO A 60 -4.98 10.41 19.38
C PRO A 60 -5.43 11.41 18.32
N GLY A 61 -5.10 12.68 18.50
CA GLY A 61 -5.43 13.73 17.53
C GLY A 61 -5.04 13.20 16.16
N LYS A 62 -5.97 13.25 15.20
CA LYS A 62 -5.69 12.98 13.80
C LYS A 62 -4.69 14.04 13.36
N GLY A 63 -3.41 13.81 13.64
CA GLY A 63 -2.33 14.65 13.17
C GLY A 63 -2.47 14.75 11.67
N ASP A 64 -2.23 15.94 11.13
CA ASP A 64 -2.26 16.13 9.70
C ASP A 64 -1.35 15.08 9.04
N PRO A 65 -1.84 14.35 8.03
CA PRO A 65 -1.04 13.33 7.39
C PRO A 65 0.22 13.98 6.82
N ALA A 66 1.34 13.24 6.87
CA ALA A 66 2.62 13.72 6.35
C ALA A 66 2.45 14.29 4.92
N PRO A 67 3.12 15.40 4.56
CA PRO A 67 2.95 16.04 3.25
C PRO A 67 3.11 15.07 2.08
N GLU A 68 4.04 14.12 2.18
CA GLU A 68 4.28 13.08 1.18
C GLU A 68 3.05 12.19 0.96
N VAL A 69 2.33 11.85 2.03
CA VAL A 69 1.10 11.06 1.97
C VAL A 69 0.02 11.84 1.24
N GLN A 70 -0.11 13.14 1.53
CA GLN A 70 -1.10 14.00 0.85
C GLN A 70 -0.84 14.05 -0.65
N VAL A 71 0.42 14.26 -1.07
CA VAL A 71 0.82 14.28 -2.48
C VAL A 71 0.48 12.97 -3.17
N VAL A 72 0.81 11.82 -2.57
CA VAL A 72 0.53 10.51 -3.18
C VAL A 72 -0.96 10.25 -3.27
N VAL A 73 -1.75 10.59 -2.25
CA VAL A 73 -3.21 10.43 -2.27
C VAL A 73 -3.84 11.31 -3.35
N GLU A 74 -3.41 12.55 -3.49
CA GLU A 74 -3.89 13.45 -4.55
C GLU A 74 -3.54 12.92 -5.95
N GLN A 75 -2.31 12.46 -6.16
CA GLN A 75 -1.90 11.85 -7.42
C GLN A 75 -2.64 10.54 -7.71
N THR A 76 -2.99 9.78 -6.68
CA THR A 76 -3.81 8.58 -6.85
C THR A 76 -5.24 8.94 -7.27
N ARG A 77 -5.84 9.99 -6.70
CA ARG A 77 -7.16 10.47 -7.14
C ARG A 77 -7.14 10.95 -8.59
N ASP A 78 -6.11 11.70 -8.98
CA ASP A 78 -5.98 12.16 -10.36
C ASP A 78 -5.77 10.99 -11.34
N LEU A 79 -4.97 9.98 -10.98
CA LEU A 79 -4.86 8.73 -11.75
C LEU A 79 -6.23 8.07 -11.93
N LEU A 80 -6.97 7.84 -10.84
CA LEU A 80 -8.28 7.19 -10.91
C LEU A 80 -9.27 7.99 -11.76
N ARG A 81 -9.22 9.32 -11.70
CA ARG A 81 -10.04 10.21 -12.54
C ARG A 81 -9.72 10.02 -14.03
N LEU A 82 -8.44 10.05 -14.42
CA LEU A 82 -8.02 9.82 -15.80
C LEU A 82 -8.48 8.44 -16.31
N LEU A 83 -8.34 7.40 -15.47
CA LEU A 83 -8.78 6.06 -15.82
C LEU A 83 -10.31 5.95 -15.93
N ALA A 84 -11.07 6.62 -15.07
CA ALA A 84 -12.53 6.69 -15.14
C ALA A 84 -13.02 7.38 -16.43
N GLU A 85 -12.29 8.41 -16.87
CA GLU A 85 -12.51 9.12 -18.13
C GLU A 85 -12.02 8.33 -19.37
N LYS A 86 -11.43 7.14 -19.17
CA LYS A 86 -10.75 6.31 -20.18
C LYS A 86 -9.59 7.03 -20.88
N ASP A 87 -9.00 8.04 -20.24
CA ASP A 87 -7.78 8.71 -20.70
C ASP A 87 -6.52 7.93 -20.27
N TYR A 88 -6.37 6.73 -20.81
CA TYR A 88 -5.21 5.88 -20.53
C TYR A 88 -3.90 6.51 -21.05
N ALA A 89 -3.95 7.25 -22.15
CA ALA A 89 -2.78 7.93 -22.70
C ALA A 89 -2.27 9.02 -21.75
N GLY A 90 -3.16 9.85 -21.20
CA GLY A 90 -2.83 10.84 -20.19
C GLY A 90 -2.27 10.21 -18.91
N ALA A 91 -2.84 9.08 -18.46
CA ALA A 91 -2.33 8.34 -17.30
C ALA A 91 -0.90 7.82 -17.54
N VAL A 92 -0.63 7.24 -18.72
CA VAL A 92 0.71 6.77 -19.09
C VAL A 92 1.72 7.91 -19.16
N GLU A 93 1.35 9.01 -19.80
CA GLU A 93 2.20 10.21 -19.91
C GLU A 93 2.62 10.72 -18.53
N ARG A 94 1.65 10.83 -17.62
CA ARG A 94 1.87 11.47 -16.32
C ARG A 94 2.64 10.58 -15.34
N TYR A 95 2.33 9.29 -15.31
CA TYR A 95 2.78 8.39 -14.24
C TYR A 95 3.75 7.29 -14.67
N PHE A 96 3.70 6.84 -15.92
CA PHE A 96 4.55 5.74 -16.41
C PHE A 96 5.79 6.24 -17.14
N ARG A 97 5.67 7.23 -18.03
CA ARG A 97 6.86 7.83 -18.67
C ARG A 97 7.80 8.48 -17.67
N ALA A 98 7.26 8.94 -16.53
CA ALA A 98 8.05 9.40 -15.38
C ALA A 98 8.99 8.31 -14.82
N ASN A 99 8.63 7.04 -14.99
CA ASN A 99 9.43 5.87 -14.66
C ASN A 99 10.34 5.50 -15.84
N THR A 100 11.21 6.43 -16.24
CA THR A 100 11.96 6.35 -17.51
C THR A 100 12.71 5.03 -17.70
N ALA A 101 13.31 4.48 -16.65
CA ALA A 101 14.01 3.20 -16.71
C ALA A 101 13.07 2.03 -17.01
N ARG A 102 11.95 1.92 -16.29
CA ARG A 102 10.95 0.84 -16.50
C ARG A 102 10.27 0.99 -17.86
N PHE A 103 9.96 2.22 -18.24
CA PHE A 103 9.39 2.53 -19.54
C PHE A 103 10.34 2.13 -20.68
N ALA A 104 11.63 2.46 -20.55
CA ALA A 104 12.67 2.07 -21.51
C ALA A 104 12.85 0.54 -21.60
N ALA A 105 12.82 -0.17 -20.47
CA ALA A 105 12.91 -1.62 -20.45
C ALA A 105 11.71 -2.30 -21.16
N ALA A 106 10.49 -1.78 -20.96
CA ALA A 106 9.32 -2.25 -21.68
C ALA A 106 9.43 -1.95 -23.18
N GLU A 107 9.89 -0.76 -23.55
CA GLU A 107 10.11 -0.33 -24.93
C GLU A 107 11.13 -1.22 -25.67
N GLU A 108 12.20 -1.64 -24.97
CA GLU A 108 13.20 -2.58 -25.46
C GLU A 108 12.62 -3.99 -25.65
N LYS A 109 11.97 -4.56 -24.64
CA LYS A 109 11.33 -5.89 -24.76
C LYS A 109 10.31 -5.94 -25.89
N LEU A 110 9.50 -4.89 -26.05
CA LEU A 110 8.53 -4.80 -27.15
C LEU A 110 9.20 -4.71 -28.52
N ARG A 111 10.37 -4.09 -28.60
CA ARG A 111 11.19 -4.08 -29.82
C ARG A 111 11.69 -5.49 -30.15
N ASP A 112 12.15 -6.24 -29.16
CA ASP A 112 12.64 -7.61 -29.33
C ASP A 112 11.51 -8.57 -29.73
N ILE A 113 10.32 -8.39 -29.17
CA ILE A 113 9.10 -9.09 -29.58
C ILE A 113 8.79 -8.81 -31.06
N ALA A 114 8.83 -7.54 -31.46
CA ALA A 114 8.34 -7.13 -32.78
C ALA A 114 9.36 -7.32 -33.91
N ARG A 115 10.66 -7.19 -33.63
CA ARG A 115 11.74 -7.17 -34.63
C ARG A 115 12.94 -8.05 -34.27
N GLY A 116 13.02 -8.55 -33.05
CA GLY A 116 14.10 -9.40 -32.56
C GLY A 116 13.68 -10.85 -32.47
N GLU A 117 14.03 -11.48 -31.35
CA GLU A 117 13.86 -12.92 -31.11
C GLU A 117 12.40 -13.39 -31.17
N GLY A 118 11.44 -12.54 -30.80
CA GLY A 118 10.01 -12.87 -30.83
C GLY A 118 9.36 -12.74 -32.21
N ALA A 119 10.04 -12.14 -33.19
CA ALA A 119 9.42 -11.74 -34.45
C ALA A 119 8.90 -12.93 -35.27
N GLN A 120 9.66 -14.03 -35.31
CA GLN A 120 9.22 -15.23 -36.02
C GLN A 120 8.03 -15.90 -35.32
N GLY A 121 8.10 -16.07 -34.00
CA GLY A 121 6.98 -16.62 -33.22
C GLY A 121 5.72 -15.78 -33.36
N LEU A 122 5.85 -14.46 -33.42
CA LEU A 122 4.72 -13.57 -33.63
C LEU A 122 4.08 -13.77 -35.02
N LYS A 123 4.88 -13.94 -36.07
CA LYS A 123 4.37 -14.27 -37.42
C LYS A 123 3.63 -15.62 -37.41
N ASN A 124 4.18 -16.63 -36.73
CA ASN A 124 3.56 -17.95 -36.63
C ASN A 124 2.24 -17.89 -35.84
N ALA A 125 2.17 -17.07 -34.79
CA ALA A 125 0.93 -16.84 -34.06
C ALA A 125 -0.11 -16.09 -34.90
N GLN A 126 0.32 -15.15 -35.75
CA GLN A 126 -0.57 -14.44 -36.67
C GLN A 126 -1.12 -15.39 -37.75
N SER A 127 -0.33 -16.34 -38.25
CA SER A 127 -0.79 -17.34 -39.25
C SER A 127 -1.79 -18.34 -38.66
N HIS A 128 -1.68 -18.66 -37.38
CA HIS A 128 -2.69 -19.45 -36.66
C HIS A 128 -4.06 -18.76 -36.62
N GLY A 129 -4.10 -17.43 -36.75
CA GLY A 129 -5.33 -16.68 -36.95
C GLY A 129 -6.28 -16.77 -35.77
N PHE A 130 -5.78 -16.66 -34.54
CA PHE A 130 -6.58 -16.68 -33.31
C PHE A 130 -7.81 -15.76 -33.40
N ARG A 131 -9.01 -16.36 -33.55
CA ARG A 131 -10.26 -15.61 -33.79
C ARG A 131 -11.05 -15.33 -32.53
N ASN A 132 -10.79 -16.06 -31.45
CA ASN A 132 -11.41 -15.85 -30.15
C ASN A 132 -10.38 -16.04 -29.03
N LEU A 133 -10.69 -15.47 -27.86
CA LEU A 133 -9.79 -15.48 -26.72
C LEU A 133 -9.63 -16.89 -26.11
N ASP A 134 -10.67 -17.72 -26.17
CA ASP A 134 -10.66 -19.06 -25.56
C ASP A 134 -9.69 -20.01 -26.30
N GLU A 135 -9.64 -19.94 -27.63
CA GLU A 135 -8.65 -20.65 -28.46
C GLU A 135 -7.23 -20.19 -28.14
N THR A 136 -7.00 -18.87 -28.06
CA THR A 136 -5.69 -18.32 -27.68
C THR A 136 -5.29 -18.79 -26.29
N LEU A 137 -6.22 -18.82 -25.34
CA LEU A 137 -5.96 -19.26 -23.98
C LEU A 137 -5.61 -20.74 -23.92
N ALA A 138 -6.35 -21.59 -24.63
CA ALA A 138 -6.04 -23.01 -24.75
C ALA A 138 -4.64 -23.22 -25.35
N TYR A 139 -4.29 -22.44 -26.37
CA TYR A 139 -2.97 -22.47 -26.99
C TYR A 139 -1.88 -22.07 -26.00
N VAL A 140 -1.99 -20.90 -25.34
CA VAL A 140 -0.98 -20.43 -24.37
C VAL A 140 -0.81 -21.42 -23.21
N ARG A 141 -1.91 -21.99 -22.68
CA ARG A 141 -1.85 -23.00 -21.62
C ARG A 141 -1.10 -24.25 -22.04
N LYS A 142 -1.27 -24.71 -23.28
CA LYS A 142 -0.54 -25.85 -23.84
C LYS A 142 0.98 -25.62 -23.85
N HIS A 143 1.42 -24.38 -24.02
CA HIS A 143 2.84 -24.01 -24.11
C HIS A 143 3.46 -23.58 -22.77
N GLY A 144 2.70 -23.57 -21.67
CA GLY A 144 3.24 -23.40 -20.31
C GLY A 144 3.83 -22.02 -20.05
N THR A 145 3.00 -21.10 -19.55
CA THR A 145 3.41 -19.79 -19.03
C THR A 145 2.93 -19.65 -17.58
N LYS A 146 3.56 -18.76 -16.79
CA LYS A 146 3.13 -18.55 -15.40
C LYS A 146 1.80 -17.81 -15.36
N HIS A 147 1.59 -16.89 -16.31
CA HIS A 147 0.39 -16.06 -16.40
C HIS A 147 -0.37 -16.29 -17.72
N PRO A 148 -0.98 -17.47 -17.93
CA PRO A 148 -1.56 -17.85 -19.22
C PRO A 148 -2.70 -16.93 -19.67
N ASP A 149 -3.56 -16.52 -18.75
CA ASP A 149 -4.70 -15.64 -19.05
C ASP A 149 -4.24 -14.26 -19.54
N TYR A 150 -3.22 -13.69 -18.90
CA TYR A 150 -2.64 -12.41 -19.32
C TYR A 150 -1.91 -12.52 -20.66
N VAL A 151 -1.05 -13.53 -20.80
CA VAL A 151 -0.28 -13.77 -22.02
C VAL A 151 -1.20 -14.04 -23.21
N ALA A 152 -2.28 -14.80 -23.01
CA ALA A 152 -3.30 -15.05 -24.04
C ALA A 152 -4.04 -13.78 -24.46
N ARG A 153 -4.40 -12.90 -23.50
CA ARG A 153 -5.03 -11.61 -23.82
C ARG A 153 -4.10 -10.70 -24.59
N LEU A 154 -2.81 -10.65 -24.23
CA LEU A 154 -1.80 -9.89 -24.97
C LEU A 154 -1.67 -10.43 -26.39
N LEU A 155 -1.47 -11.74 -26.53
CA LEU A 155 -1.37 -12.40 -27.83
C LEU A 155 -2.60 -12.16 -28.70
N TYR A 156 -3.80 -12.36 -28.14
CA TYR A 156 -5.06 -12.12 -28.81
C TYR A 156 -5.19 -10.65 -29.22
N SER A 157 -4.86 -9.70 -28.35
CA SER A 157 -4.93 -8.26 -28.66
C SER A 157 -4.01 -7.88 -29.81
N ILE A 158 -2.84 -8.53 -29.93
CA ILE A 158 -1.88 -8.32 -31.01
C ILE A 158 -2.38 -8.97 -32.32
N VAL A 159 -2.81 -10.23 -32.27
CA VAL A 159 -3.16 -11.00 -33.48
C VAL A 159 -4.52 -10.59 -34.05
N SER A 160 -5.48 -10.22 -33.20
CA SER A 160 -6.85 -9.83 -33.59
C SER A 160 -6.94 -8.45 -34.25
N ARG A 161 -5.91 -7.60 -34.11
CA ARG A 161 -5.84 -6.25 -34.70
C ARG A 161 -4.55 -6.09 -35.51
N PRO A 162 -4.44 -6.77 -36.67
CA PRO A 162 -3.19 -6.84 -37.43
C PRO A 162 -2.73 -5.48 -37.98
N GLU A 163 -3.65 -4.53 -38.23
CA GLU A 163 -3.28 -3.24 -38.83
C GLU A 163 -4.01 -2.01 -38.25
N PRO A 164 -3.29 -0.88 -38.07
CA PRO A 164 -1.82 -0.81 -37.97
C PRO A 164 -1.37 -1.48 -36.67
N ASN A 165 -0.41 -2.42 -36.74
CA ASN A 165 0.11 -3.11 -35.56
C ASN A 165 0.71 -2.08 -34.59
N PRO A 166 0.04 -1.79 -33.45
CA PRO A 166 0.46 -0.72 -32.54
C PRO A 166 1.84 -0.97 -31.93
N TRP A 167 2.34 -2.20 -32.00
CA TRP A 167 3.59 -2.64 -31.40
C TRP A 167 4.80 -2.45 -32.32
N LEU A 168 4.58 -2.20 -33.62
CA LEU A 168 5.62 -1.70 -34.55
C LEU A 168 5.74 -0.17 -34.53
N SER A 169 4.82 0.51 -33.83
CA SER A 169 4.82 1.97 -33.67
C SER A 169 6.02 2.46 -32.86
N PRO A 170 6.52 3.68 -33.10
CA PRO A 170 7.39 4.40 -32.17
C PRO A 170 6.77 4.60 -30.77
N ARG A 171 5.45 4.45 -30.62
CA ARG A 171 4.71 4.61 -29.36
C ARG A 171 4.33 3.27 -28.70
N ARG A 172 5.05 2.18 -28.99
CA ARG A 172 4.69 0.82 -28.54
C ARG A 172 4.59 0.69 -27.02
N ALA A 173 5.51 1.26 -26.25
CA ALA A 173 5.42 1.21 -24.78
C ALA A 173 4.21 1.99 -24.25
N GLU A 174 3.82 3.11 -24.86
CA GLU A 174 2.61 3.82 -24.45
C GLU A 174 1.36 2.99 -24.66
N LEU A 175 1.26 2.38 -25.85
CA LEU A 175 0.14 1.54 -26.22
C LEU A 175 0.09 0.30 -25.33
N PHE A 176 1.25 -0.24 -24.95
CA PHE A 176 1.35 -1.30 -23.94
C PHE A 176 0.77 -0.90 -22.60
N PHE A 177 1.26 0.18 -22.02
CA PHE A 177 0.84 0.57 -20.68
C PHE A 177 -0.62 1.02 -20.66
N ALA A 178 -1.11 1.63 -21.74
CA ALA A 178 -2.52 1.97 -21.89
C ALA A 178 -3.39 0.70 -21.91
N TRP A 179 -3.03 -0.28 -22.74
CA TRP A 179 -3.70 -1.59 -22.76
C TRP A 179 -3.61 -2.29 -21.40
N TYR A 180 -2.46 -2.22 -20.73
CA TYR A 180 -2.25 -2.83 -19.42
C TYR A 180 -3.15 -2.22 -18.33
N LEU A 181 -3.27 -0.89 -18.32
CA LEU A 181 -4.18 -0.17 -17.44
C LEU A 181 -5.63 -0.57 -17.72
N GLU A 182 -6.03 -0.68 -18.98
CA GLU A 182 -7.35 -1.18 -19.36
C GLU A 182 -7.59 -2.60 -18.84
N GLN A 183 -6.63 -3.52 -18.96
CA GLN A 183 -6.78 -4.88 -18.44
C GLN A 183 -6.85 -4.92 -16.90
N SER A 184 -6.14 -4.03 -16.21
CA SER A 184 -6.06 -4.03 -14.74
C SER A 184 -7.25 -3.33 -14.10
N PHE A 185 -7.75 -2.25 -14.71
CA PHE A 185 -8.80 -1.39 -14.13
C PHE A 185 -10.16 -1.48 -14.85
N GLY A 186 -10.25 -2.09 -16.04
CA GLY A 186 -11.46 -2.05 -16.86
C GLY A 186 -12.70 -2.70 -16.26
N GLY A 187 -12.54 -3.52 -15.21
CA GLY A 187 -13.63 -4.12 -14.44
C GLY A 187 -13.95 -3.42 -13.11
N ALA A 188 -13.33 -2.28 -12.79
CA ALA A 188 -13.49 -1.58 -11.53
C ALA A 188 -14.41 -0.36 -11.67
N ASP A 189 -15.21 -0.06 -10.63
CA ASP A 189 -15.94 1.22 -10.53
C ASP A 189 -15.00 2.33 -10.03
N LEU A 190 -14.27 2.91 -10.97
CA LEU A 190 -13.27 3.95 -10.70
C LEU A 190 -13.89 5.28 -10.24
N ALA A 191 -15.12 5.58 -10.67
CA ALA A 191 -15.79 6.85 -10.35
C ALA A 191 -16.22 6.89 -8.88
N SER A 192 -16.56 5.74 -8.31
CA SER A 192 -16.98 5.59 -6.91
C SER A 192 -15.84 5.15 -5.97
N ALA A 193 -14.62 5.03 -6.48
CA ALA A 193 -13.47 4.59 -5.70
C ALA A 193 -13.11 5.60 -4.59
N GLN A 194 -12.81 5.09 -3.40
CA GLN A 194 -12.52 5.89 -2.22
C GLN A 194 -11.06 5.72 -1.78
N ILE A 195 -10.41 6.84 -1.50
CA ILE A 195 -9.05 6.91 -0.96
C ILE A 195 -8.98 7.99 0.11
N THR A 196 -8.45 7.60 1.27
CA THR A 196 -8.14 8.48 2.40
C THR A 196 -6.66 8.40 2.74
N ALA A 197 -6.15 9.38 3.48
CA ALA A 197 -4.74 9.37 3.93
C ALA A 197 -4.38 8.18 4.82
N GLN A 198 -5.37 7.57 5.48
CA GLN A 198 -5.18 6.37 6.30
C GLN A 198 -4.96 5.11 5.46
N ASP A 199 -5.31 5.17 4.17
CA ASP A 199 -5.14 4.06 3.23
C ASP A 199 -3.72 4.02 2.64
N ALA A 200 -2.88 5.03 2.94
CA ALA A 200 -1.51 5.14 2.48
C ALA A 200 -0.52 4.72 3.57
N ARG A 201 0.47 3.90 3.20
CA ARG A 201 1.48 3.36 4.10
C ARG A 201 2.83 3.21 3.41
N TRP A 202 3.90 3.44 4.15
CA TRP A 202 5.27 3.17 3.68
C TRP A 202 5.61 1.69 3.86
N GLU A 203 6.01 1.03 2.77
CA GLU A 203 6.42 -0.37 2.73
C GLU A 203 7.62 -0.52 1.78
N ASP A 204 8.74 -1.05 2.28
CA ASP A 204 9.92 -1.35 1.46
C ASP A 204 10.43 -0.17 0.60
N GLY A 205 10.34 1.06 1.13
CA GLY A 205 10.76 2.27 0.41
C GLY A 205 9.78 2.76 -0.66
N LEU A 206 8.58 2.17 -0.74
CA LEU A 206 7.48 2.60 -1.58
C LEU A 206 6.31 3.07 -0.72
N MET A 207 5.52 4.01 -1.23
CA MET A 207 4.23 4.38 -0.66
C MET A 207 3.14 3.52 -1.29
N THR A 208 2.55 2.61 -0.52
CA THR A 208 1.41 1.79 -0.93
C THR A 208 0.12 2.51 -0.56
N VAL A 209 -0.79 2.68 -1.52
CA VAL A 209 -2.14 3.22 -1.33
C VAL A 209 -3.16 2.13 -1.58
N SER A 210 -4.02 1.89 -0.59
CA SER A 210 -5.15 0.98 -0.73
C SER A 210 -6.36 1.74 -1.29
N VAL A 211 -6.90 1.27 -2.42
CA VAL A 211 -8.09 1.84 -3.05
C VAL A 211 -9.29 1.00 -2.68
N ARG A 212 -10.34 1.64 -2.14
CA ARG A 212 -11.60 0.96 -1.81
C ARG A 212 -12.61 1.17 -2.93
N TYR A 213 -13.05 0.06 -3.51
CA TYR A 213 -14.13 0.04 -4.50
C TYR A 213 -15.46 -0.35 -3.83
N PRO A 214 -16.62 0.12 -4.34
CA PRO A 214 -17.92 -0.33 -3.83
C PRO A 214 -18.13 -1.84 -4.00
N GLU A 215 -17.66 -2.38 -5.13
CA GLU A 215 -17.62 -3.80 -5.40
C GLU A 215 -16.16 -4.22 -5.69
N PRO A 216 -15.72 -5.40 -5.23
CA PRO A 216 -14.38 -5.90 -5.55
C PRO A 216 -14.17 -5.95 -7.07
N PRO A 217 -13.06 -5.39 -7.59
CA PRO A 217 -12.78 -5.37 -9.02
C PRO A 217 -12.61 -6.80 -9.53
N LYS A 218 -13.21 -7.09 -10.70
CA LYS A 218 -13.02 -8.39 -11.35
C LYS A 218 -11.61 -8.47 -11.95
N LEU A 219 -10.70 -9.10 -11.22
CA LEU A 219 -9.30 -9.25 -11.63
C LEU A 219 -9.16 -10.24 -12.79
N VAL A 220 -8.36 -9.84 -13.79
CA VAL A 220 -7.80 -10.79 -14.76
C VAL A 220 -6.67 -11.55 -14.06
N PRO A 221 -6.65 -12.89 -14.05
CA PRO A 221 -5.56 -13.65 -13.44
C PRO A 221 -4.20 -13.20 -13.98
N GLY A 222 -3.29 -12.84 -13.08
CA GLY A 222 -1.97 -12.30 -13.38
C GLY A 222 -1.90 -10.77 -13.48
N ALA A 223 -3.00 -10.06 -13.79
CA ALA A 223 -2.99 -8.60 -13.78
C ALA A 223 -2.75 -8.05 -12.36
N ALA A 224 -2.12 -6.88 -12.25
CA ALA A 224 -1.95 -6.24 -10.96
C ALA A 224 -3.31 -5.86 -10.35
N ASP A 225 -3.43 -6.03 -9.04
CA ASP A 225 -4.62 -5.64 -8.29
C ASP A 225 -4.75 -4.11 -8.26
N PRO A 226 -5.79 -3.52 -8.87
CA PRO A 226 -6.01 -2.08 -8.87
C PRO A 226 -6.33 -1.53 -7.46
N SER A 227 -6.65 -2.40 -6.50
CA SER A 227 -6.90 -2.05 -5.11
C SER A 227 -5.62 -1.69 -4.33
N VAL A 228 -4.44 -1.99 -4.88
CA VAL A 228 -3.15 -1.75 -4.22
C VAL A 228 -2.19 -1.04 -5.18
N LEU A 229 -2.03 0.27 -5.00
CA LEU A 229 -1.19 1.11 -5.85
C LEU A 229 0.10 1.48 -5.14
N ARG A 230 1.23 1.14 -5.75
CA ARG A 230 2.56 1.44 -5.19
C ARG A 230 3.16 2.65 -5.89
N TRP A 231 3.71 3.54 -5.10
CA TRP A 231 4.30 4.79 -5.56
C TRP A 231 5.72 4.92 -5.07
N ARG A 232 6.61 5.33 -5.97
CA ARG A 232 7.98 5.72 -5.64
C ARG A 232 8.05 7.23 -5.61
N LEU A 233 8.49 7.79 -4.49
CA LEU A 233 8.79 9.22 -4.42
C LEU A 233 10.19 9.48 -4.96
N VAL A 234 10.27 10.26 -6.02
CA VAL A 234 11.52 10.71 -6.61
C VAL A 234 11.70 12.17 -6.26
N GLY A 235 12.71 12.46 -5.44
CA GLY A 235 13.12 13.82 -5.11
C GLY A 235 14.05 14.37 -6.18
N GLY A 236 13.72 15.56 -6.71
CA GLY A 236 14.62 16.38 -7.51
C GLY A 236 14.91 17.68 -6.77
N SER A 237 16.19 17.98 -6.53
CA SER A 237 16.61 19.32 -6.09
C SER A 237 17.11 20.08 -7.29
N TRP A 238 16.41 21.16 -7.66
CA TRP A 238 16.89 22.11 -8.64
C TRP A 238 16.79 23.52 -8.06
N GLY A 239 17.92 24.21 -7.93
CA GLY A 239 17.97 25.60 -7.45
C GLY A 239 17.50 25.81 -6.00
N GLY A 240 17.58 24.79 -5.12
CA GLY A 240 17.16 24.91 -3.72
C GLY A 240 15.66 24.66 -3.48
N CYS A 241 14.86 24.51 -4.53
CA CYS A 241 13.49 24.00 -4.45
C CYS A 241 13.49 22.48 -4.58
N GLY A 242 13.12 21.78 -3.51
CA GLY A 242 12.86 20.35 -3.56
C GLY A 242 11.52 20.09 -4.24
N THR A 243 11.55 19.49 -5.41
CA THR A 243 10.33 18.95 -6.06
C THR A 243 10.27 17.46 -5.77
N GLN A 244 9.19 17.02 -5.12
CA GLN A 244 8.89 15.60 -5.00
C GLN A 244 7.88 15.23 -6.08
N ARG A 245 8.20 14.19 -6.86
CA ARG A 245 7.26 13.60 -7.82
C ARG A 245 6.99 12.17 -7.38
N ALA A 246 5.73 11.77 -7.31
CA ALA A 246 5.39 10.36 -7.19
C ALA A 246 5.35 9.73 -8.58
N VAL A 247 5.99 8.58 -8.69
CA VAL A 247 6.06 7.76 -9.89
C VAL A 247 5.33 6.48 -9.58
N LEU A 248 4.37 6.10 -10.41
CA LEU A 248 3.59 4.90 -10.19
C LEU A 248 4.47 3.68 -10.49
N ASP A 249 4.60 2.79 -9.50
CA ASP A 249 5.26 1.51 -9.62
C ASP A 249 4.21 0.40 -9.75
N PHE A 250 3.53 0.43 -10.89
CA PHE A 250 2.41 -0.45 -11.20
C PHE A 250 2.69 -1.13 -12.52
N GLY A 251 2.72 -2.45 -12.55
CA GLY A 251 3.10 -3.17 -13.77
C GLY A 251 3.84 -4.48 -13.53
N THR A 252 4.05 -5.18 -14.64
CA THR A 252 4.46 -6.58 -14.67
C THR A 252 5.84 -6.72 -15.27
N ASP A 253 6.88 -6.78 -14.43
CA ASP A 253 8.25 -6.96 -14.92
C ASP A 253 8.42 -8.29 -15.68
N ASP A 254 7.56 -9.26 -15.36
CA ASP A 254 7.64 -10.63 -15.86
C ASP A 254 6.77 -10.91 -17.10
N HIS A 255 5.63 -10.24 -17.31
CA HIS A 255 4.71 -10.67 -18.38
C HIS A 255 5.25 -10.46 -19.80
N LEU A 256 5.96 -9.35 -20.05
CA LEU A 256 6.59 -9.14 -21.36
C LEU A 256 7.73 -10.14 -21.61
N ALA A 257 8.44 -10.56 -20.56
CA ALA A 257 9.46 -11.60 -20.68
C ALA A 257 8.81 -12.97 -20.93
N GLU A 258 7.74 -13.32 -20.21
CA GLU A 258 6.97 -14.54 -20.46
C GLU A 258 6.35 -14.57 -21.86
N PHE A 259 5.87 -13.43 -22.34
CA PHE A 259 5.34 -13.32 -23.68
C PHE A 259 6.43 -13.51 -24.74
N LEU A 260 7.60 -12.88 -24.57
CA LEU A 260 8.74 -13.09 -25.44
C LEU A 260 9.19 -14.56 -25.43
N ASP A 261 9.32 -15.17 -24.25
CA ASP A 261 9.67 -16.57 -24.07
C ASP A 261 8.65 -17.54 -24.70
N LEU A 262 7.36 -17.22 -24.64
CA LEU A 262 6.35 -17.98 -25.39
C LEU A 262 6.65 -17.93 -26.89
N LEU A 263 6.86 -16.72 -27.43
CA LEU A 263 7.08 -16.51 -28.87
C LEU A 263 8.34 -17.20 -29.37
N THR A 264 9.45 -17.20 -28.61
CA THR A 264 10.69 -17.87 -29.02
C THR A 264 10.57 -19.39 -29.05
N ARG A 265 9.61 -19.96 -28.31
CA ARG A 265 9.33 -21.40 -28.28
C ARG A 265 8.30 -21.85 -29.33
N LEU A 266 7.64 -20.92 -30.02
CA LEU A 266 6.68 -21.29 -31.06
C LEU A 266 7.42 -21.83 -32.28
N PRO A 267 7.13 -23.07 -32.73
CA PRO A 267 7.79 -23.64 -33.89
C PRO A 267 7.56 -22.78 -35.13
N ALA A 268 8.59 -22.66 -35.97
CA ALA A 268 8.42 -22.25 -37.35
C ALA A 268 7.87 -23.47 -38.10
N ASP A 269 6.54 -23.57 -38.15
CA ASP A 269 5.86 -24.58 -38.97
C ASP A 269 6.24 -24.44 -40.45
#